data_AF-A0A2G8SZY7-F1
#
_entry.id   AF-A0A2G8SZY7-F1
#
_cell.length_a   1.000
_cell.length_b   1.000
_cell.length_c   1.000
_cell.angle_alpha   90.00
_cell.angle_beta   90.00
_cell.angle_gamma   90.00
#
_symmetry.space_group_name_H-M   'P 1'
#
loop_
_entity.id
_entity.type
_entity.pdbx_description
1 polymer ?
#
loop_
_entity_poly.entity_id
_entity_poly.type
_entity_poly.pdbx_seq_one_letter_code
_entity_poly.pdbx_strand_id
1 'polypeptide(L)'
;MNNIWWLALPVLAAPIWWHRQRRQRERARIEPLATARFLPRFDPRQLRVWRWRERLLLLVRCLLLAVLIALLADPVLAWRGDSVLVVPGTDAAWLERQVSDAGFTGARKIALPDGDALGWLAAHEREWQAGARLLVAGIVAMPAAQPVFRHRVELRSAALPLPFPFPKVEYRIAVVSKRAARWRALFASLDGRYLVTDTAGANLDLIVWDVPEAPPLNLRAKLWWVGDASAFPELRDAPSSVGMRYADSARGRLWTSSAWPPADADAARTLFETWQRLHYAPVAYPAPSQAMAATPTARSAPGTGVLRDQLLIALAALFALERMMAHASRR
;
A
#
# COMPACT_ATOMS: atom_id res chain seq x y z
N MET A 1 4.85 -20.19 24.25
CA MET A 1 4.23 -20.82 23.06
C MET A 1 3.11 -21.73 23.54
N ASN A 2 1.86 -21.27 23.51
CA ASN A 2 0.73 -22.06 24.01
C ASN A 2 0.28 -23.04 22.93
N ASN A 3 0.41 -24.33 23.26
CA ASN A 3 0.14 -25.47 22.41
C ASN A 3 -1.38 -25.70 22.26
N ILE A 4 -2.07 -24.83 21.51
CA ILE A 4 -3.55 -24.83 21.34
C ILE A 4 -4.02 -25.78 20.21
N TRP A 5 -3.10 -26.46 19.52
CA TRP A 5 -3.41 -27.38 18.42
C TRP A 5 -4.48 -28.45 18.74
N TRP A 6 -4.61 -28.87 20.00
CA TRP A 6 -5.63 -29.81 20.44
C TRP A 6 -7.07 -29.26 20.37
N LEU A 7 -7.28 -27.94 20.36
CA LEU A 7 -8.59 -27.33 20.08
C LEU A 7 -9.01 -27.43 18.60
N ALA A 8 -8.07 -27.67 17.69
CA ALA A 8 -8.40 -27.94 16.29
C ALA A 8 -9.03 -29.33 16.10
N LEU A 9 -8.65 -30.33 16.93
CA LEU A 9 -9.20 -31.69 16.85
C LEU A 9 -10.74 -31.78 16.91
N PRO A 10 -11.44 -31.13 17.87
CA PRO A 10 -12.90 -31.14 17.87
C PRO A 10 -13.50 -30.44 16.65
N VAL A 11 -12.85 -29.39 16.13
CA VAL A 11 -13.28 -28.71 14.89
C VAL A 11 -13.11 -29.62 13.67
N LEU A 12 -12.03 -30.40 13.60
CA LEU A 12 -11.79 -31.41 12.56
C LEU A 12 -12.80 -32.57 12.63
N ALA A 13 -13.16 -33.00 13.85
CA ALA A 13 -14.08 -34.11 14.08
C ALA A 13 -15.55 -33.72 13.90
N ALA A 14 -15.90 -32.44 14.08
CA ALA A 14 -17.28 -31.94 14.02
C ALA A 14 -18.02 -32.27 12.70
N PRO A 15 -17.48 -32.05 11.50
CA PRO A 15 -18.19 -32.39 10.26
C PRO A 15 -18.39 -33.90 10.09
N ILE A 16 -17.45 -34.72 10.56
CA ILE A 16 -17.55 -36.19 10.54
C ILE A 16 -18.63 -36.65 11.53
N TRP A 17 -18.63 -36.08 12.73
CA TRP A 17 -19.59 -36.39 13.78
C TRP A 17 -21.00 -35.93 13.41
N TRP A 18 -21.14 -34.72 12.87
CA TRP A 18 -22.41 -34.18 12.37
C TRP A 18 -22.96 -35.01 11.21
N HIS A 19 -22.10 -35.44 10.28
CA HIS A 19 -22.49 -36.34 9.22
C HIS A 19 -22.96 -37.70 9.78
N ARG A 20 -22.28 -38.23 10.80
CA ARG A 20 -22.68 -39.47 11.49
C ARG A 20 -24.02 -39.32 12.22
N GLN A 21 -24.25 -38.19 12.89
CA GLN A 21 -25.49 -37.91 13.60
C GLN A 21 -26.67 -37.70 12.64
N ARG A 22 -26.45 -37.03 11.49
CA ARG A 22 -27.46 -36.91 10.42
C ARG A 22 -27.85 -38.29 9.89
N ARG A 23 -26.89 -39.19 9.65
CA ARG A 23 -27.15 -40.59 9.31
C ARG A 23 -27.97 -41.33 10.38
N GLN A 24 -27.72 -41.09 11.67
CA GLN A 24 -28.49 -41.69 12.76
C GLN A 24 -29.94 -41.19 12.77
N ARG A 25 -30.16 -39.90 12.54
CA ARG A 25 -31.50 -39.31 12.46
C ARG A 25 -32.28 -39.78 11.23
N GLU A 26 -31.63 -39.92 10.08
CA GLU A 26 -32.24 -40.50 8.88
C GLU A 26 -32.58 -41.98 9.07
N ARG A 27 -31.72 -42.76 9.75
CA ARG A 27 -32.03 -44.15 10.15
C ARG A 27 -33.25 -44.25 11.07
N ALA A 28 -33.42 -43.30 11.98
CA ALA A 28 -34.58 -43.25 12.88
C ALA A 28 -35.87 -42.77 12.18
N ARG A 29 -35.74 -42.07 11.05
CA ARG A 29 -36.88 -41.58 10.23
C ARG A 29 -37.30 -42.54 9.12
N ILE A 30 -36.55 -43.61 8.86
CA ILE A 30 -37.07 -44.72 8.05
C ILE A 30 -38.06 -45.45 8.95
N GLU A 31 -39.30 -45.00 8.92
CA GLU A 31 -40.43 -45.74 9.48
C GLU A 31 -40.40 -47.15 8.87
N PRO A 32 -40.49 -48.22 9.68
CA PRO A 32 -40.75 -49.53 9.12
C PRO A 32 -42.08 -49.42 8.39
N LEU A 33 -42.04 -49.48 7.05
CA LEU A 33 -43.23 -49.57 6.20
C LEU A 33 -44.17 -50.55 6.87
N ALA A 34 -45.36 -50.05 7.21
CA ALA A 34 -46.38 -50.70 8.01
C ALA A 34 -46.30 -52.21 7.81
N THR A 35 -45.82 -52.92 8.84
CA THR A 35 -45.81 -54.37 8.86
C THR A 35 -47.26 -54.80 8.80
N ALA A 36 -47.72 -55.13 7.59
CA ALA A 36 -48.98 -55.81 7.39
C ALA A 36 -48.97 -57.01 8.36
N ARG A 37 -49.92 -57.01 9.28
CA ARG A 37 -50.01 -57.84 10.49
C ARG A 37 -50.18 -59.35 10.21
N PHE A 38 -49.85 -59.79 8.99
CA PHE A 38 -50.24 -61.07 8.41
C PHE A 38 -49.08 -61.90 7.84
N LEU A 39 -47.81 -61.51 8.03
CA LEU A 39 -46.69 -62.38 7.69
C LEU A 39 -45.99 -62.92 8.95
N PRO A 40 -45.74 -64.25 9.03
CA PRO A 40 -45.05 -64.85 10.16
C PRO A 40 -43.66 -64.24 10.28
N ARG A 41 -43.28 -63.90 11.52
CA ARG A 41 -42.04 -63.25 11.96
C ARG A 41 -40.85 -63.46 11.01
N PHE A 42 -40.69 -62.58 10.04
CA PHE A 42 -39.41 -62.35 9.39
C PHE A 42 -38.84 -61.07 9.99
N ASP A 43 -37.72 -61.21 10.71
CA ASP A 43 -36.92 -60.04 11.10
C ASP A 43 -36.57 -59.29 9.81
N PRO A 44 -36.95 -58.02 9.65
CA PRO A 44 -36.64 -57.26 8.46
C PRO A 44 -35.12 -57.10 8.41
N ARG A 45 -34.45 -57.94 7.61
CA ARG A 45 -33.05 -57.75 7.26
C ARG A 45 -32.98 -56.50 6.39
N GLN A 46 -32.78 -55.35 7.04
CA GLN A 46 -32.43 -54.11 6.36
C GLN A 46 -31.19 -54.40 5.51
N LEU A 47 -31.38 -54.50 4.19
CA LEU A 47 -30.27 -54.61 3.25
C LEU A 47 -29.42 -53.36 3.42
N ARG A 48 -28.28 -53.58 4.08
CA ARG A 48 -27.31 -52.55 4.48
C ARG A 48 -26.52 -52.12 3.25
N VAL A 49 -27.20 -51.62 2.23
CA VAL A 49 -26.54 -51.14 1.01
C VAL A 49 -25.83 -49.85 1.39
N TRP A 50 -24.50 -49.92 1.47
CA TRP A 50 -23.60 -48.82 1.79
C TRP A 50 -23.53 -47.83 0.61
N ARG A 51 -24.65 -47.20 0.28
CA ARG A 51 -24.74 -46.20 -0.79
C ARG A 51 -24.31 -44.85 -0.23
N TRP A 52 -23.15 -44.40 -0.68
CA TRP A 52 -22.65 -43.04 -0.47
C TRP A 52 -23.50 -42.06 -1.29
N ARG A 53 -24.71 -41.75 -0.82
CA ARG A 53 -25.67 -40.88 -1.54
C ARG A 53 -25.25 -39.39 -1.51
N GLU A 54 -24.43 -38.99 -0.55
CA GLU A 54 -24.03 -37.58 -0.35
C GLU A 54 -22.50 -37.35 -0.48
N ARG A 55 -21.84 -37.97 -1.46
CA ARG A 55 -20.37 -37.80 -1.68
C ARG A 55 -19.98 -36.34 -1.88
N LEU A 56 -20.78 -35.58 -2.64
CA LEU A 56 -20.52 -34.17 -2.93
C LEU A 56 -20.63 -33.29 -1.67
N LEU A 57 -21.65 -33.53 -0.82
CA LEU A 57 -21.82 -32.78 0.44
C LEU A 57 -20.68 -33.06 1.41
N LEU A 58 -20.23 -34.33 1.50
CA LEU A 58 -19.07 -34.68 2.30
C LEU A 58 -17.80 -33.98 1.80
N LEU A 59 -17.58 -33.98 0.49
CA LEU A 59 -16.42 -33.33 -0.12
C LEU A 59 -16.39 -31.82 0.18
N VAL A 60 -17.51 -31.11 0.04
CA VAL A 60 -17.58 -29.67 0.36
C VAL A 60 -17.32 -29.40 1.85
N ARG A 61 -17.79 -30.27 2.75
CA ARG A 61 -17.48 -30.15 4.18
C ARG A 61 -16.00 -30.39 4.48
N CYS A 62 -15.37 -31.34 3.80
CA CYS A 62 -13.91 -31.54 3.89
C CYS A 62 -13.14 -30.34 3.35
N LEU A 63 -13.60 -29.71 2.26
CA LEU A 63 -13.00 -28.48 1.73
C LEU A 63 -13.15 -27.30 2.69
N LEU A 64 -14.33 -27.10 3.29
CA LEU A 64 -14.54 -26.08 4.33
C LEU A 64 -13.55 -26.23 5.49
N LEU A 65 -13.37 -27.47 5.94
CA LEU A 65 -12.41 -27.80 6.98
C LEU A 65 -10.97 -27.47 6.54
N ALA A 66 -10.58 -27.86 5.33
CA ALA A 66 -9.25 -27.60 4.80
C ALA A 66 -8.96 -26.09 4.69
N VAL A 67 -9.92 -25.30 4.20
CA VAL A 67 -9.80 -23.83 4.12
C VAL A 67 -9.70 -23.19 5.51
N LEU A 68 -10.48 -23.69 6.47
CA LEU A 68 -10.40 -23.21 7.86
C LEU A 68 -9.03 -23.51 8.50
N ILE A 69 -8.49 -24.70 8.27
CA ILE A 69 -7.13 -25.06 8.72
C ILE A 69 -6.10 -24.14 8.06
N ALA A 70 -6.20 -23.92 6.75
CA ALA A 70 -5.31 -23.04 6.01
C ALA A 70 -5.36 -21.60 6.58
N LEU A 71 -6.54 -21.09 6.91
CA LEU A 71 -6.73 -19.76 7.51
C LEU A 71 -6.05 -19.62 8.88
N LEU A 72 -6.09 -20.69 9.70
CA LEU A 72 -5.43 -20.73 11.00
C LEU A 72 -3.91 -20.93 10.88
N ALA A 73 -3.47 -21.62 9.83
CA ALA A 73 -2.08 -21.92 9.54
C ALA A 73 -1.32 -20.70 8.94
N ASP A 74 -1.98 -19.92 8.10
CA ASP A 74 -1.40 -18.79 7.33
C ASP A 74 -0.59 -17.79 8.18
N PRO A 75 -1.01 -17.35 9.38
CA PRO A 75 -0.20 -16.43 10.18
C PRO A 75 1.00 -17.06 10.89
N VAL A 76 1.11 -18.40 10.91
CA VAL A 76 2.10 -19.14 11.72
C VAL A 76 3.12 -19.88 10.87
N LEU A 77 2.70 -20.40 9.70
CA LEU A 77 3.56 -21.22 8.85
C LEU A 77 4.37 -20.36 7.88
N ALA A 78 5.69 -20.51 7.95
CA ALA A 78 6.60 -19.99 6.95
C ALA A 78 6.59 -20.89 5.71
N TRP A 79 6.07 -20.38 4.60
CA TRP A 79 5.86 -21.16 3.36
C TRP A 79 6.61 -20.61 2.15
N ARG A 80 7.12 -19.37 2.21
CA ARG A 80 7.90 -18.75 1.13
C ARG A 80 9.38 -19.13 1.22
N GLY A 81 9.98 -19.46 0.08
CA GLY A 81 11.42 -19.62 -0.07
C GLY A 81 12.08 -18.32 -0.59
N ASP A 82 13.23 -18.45 -1.24
CA ASP A 82 13.97 -17.32 -1.81
C ASP A 82 13.08 -16.45 -2.71
N SER A 83 13.11 -15.14 -2.47
CA SER A 83 12.17 -14.21 -3.10
C SER A 83 12.84 -12.90 -3.51
N VAL A 84 12.32 -12.32 -4.59
CA VAL A 84 12.67 -10.98 -5.07
C VAL A 84 11.47 -10.07 -4.91
N LEU A 85 11.56 -9.08 -4.04
CA LEU A 85 10.57 -8.02 -3.87
C LEU A 85 10.85 -6.92 -4.88
N VAL A 86 9.85 -6.62 -5.72
CA VAL A 86 9.95 -5.66 -6.81
C VAL A 86 9.14 -4.43 -6.43
N VAL A 87 9.83 -3.29 -6.30
CA VAL A 87 9.18 -2.00 -6.05
C VAL A 87 8.43 -1.57 -7.31
N PRO A 88 7.22 -0.99 -7.18
CA PRO A 88 6.49 -0.43 -8.33
C PRO A 88 7.35 0.58 -9.10
N GLY A 89 7.24 0.55 -10.44
CA GLY A 89 7.99 1.45 -11.33
C GLY A 89 9.44 1.04 -11.62
N THR A 90 9.88 -0.14 -11.16
CA THR A 90 11.22 -0.66 -11.47
C THR A 90 11.32 -1.10 -12.93
N ASP A 91 12.38 -0.68 -13.64
CA ASP A 91 12.68 -1.13 -15.00
C ASP A 91 12.95 -2.64 -15.04
N ALA A 92 12.26 -3.36 -15.92
CA ALA A 92 12.35 -4.82 -16.03
C ALA A 92 13.75 -5.27 -16.49
N ALA A 93 14.38 -4.56 -17.41
CA ALA A 93 15.71 -4.93 -17.91
C ALA A 93 16.81 -4.70 -16.88
N TRP A 94 16.70 -3.63 -16.08
CA TRP A 94 17.54 -3.42 -14.91
C TRP A 94 17.28 -4.49 -13.83
N LEU A 95 16.02 -4.82 -13.54
CA LEU A 95 15.66 -5.83 -12.55
C LEU A 95 16.25 -7.20 -12.88
N GLU A 96 16.12 -7.70 -14.12
CA GLU A 96 16.68 -9.01 -14.49
C GLU A 96 18.19 -9.07 -14.32
N ARG A 97 18.91 -7.98 -14.64
CA ARG A 97 20.36 -7.88 -14.41
C ARG A 97 20.68 -8.00 -12.93
N GLN A 98 19.99 -7.24 -12.07
CA GLN A 98 20.22 -7.31 -10.62
C GLN A 98 19.87 -8.68 -10.02
N VAL A 99 18.80 -9.31 -10.50
CA VAL A 99 18.39 -10.66 -10.08
C VAL A 99 19.45 -11.70 -10.47
N SER A 100 19.99 -11.61 -11.69
CA SER A 100 21.07 -12.48 -12.15
C SER A 100 22.36 -12.26 -11.34
N ASP A 101 22.78 -11.01 -11.19
CA ASP A 101 24.02 -10.63 -10.49
C ASP A 101 24.02 -11.05 -9.01
N ALA A 102 22.85 -11.00 -8.36
CA ALA A 102 22.69 -11.44 -6.98
C ALA A 102 22.48 -12.96 -6.82
N GLY A 103 22.34 -13.70 -7.92
CA GLY A 103 22.11 -15.15 -7.94
C GLY A 103 20.69 -15.57 -7.56
N PHE A 104 19.68 -14.76 -7.87
CA PHE A 104 18.25 -14.98 -7.56
C PHE A 104 17.42 -15.45 -8.77
N THR A 105 18.05 -16.03 -9.80
CA THR A 105 17.37 -16.38 -11.08
C THR A 105 16.18 -17.34 -10.95
N GLY A 106 16.19 -18.22 -9.94
CA GLY A 106 15.08 -19.13 -9.63
C GLY A 106 14.12 -18.63 -8.53
N ALA A 107 14.36 -17.44 -7.97
CA ALA A 107 13.59 -16.94 -6.84
C ALA A 107 12.23 -16.37 -7.28
N ARG A 108 11.23 -16.47 -6.39
CA ARG A 108 9.88 -15.98 -6.69
C ARG A 108 9.85 -14.46 -6.67
N LYS A 109 9.43 -13.85 -7.78
CA LYS A 109 9.21 -12.40 -7.87
C LYS A 109 7.87 -12.02 -7.25
N ILE A 110 7.87 -11.01 -6.38
CA ILE A 110 6.70 -10.49 -5.68
C ILE A 110 6.63 -9.00 -6.00
N ALA A 111 5.61 -8.60 -6.76
CA ALA A 111 5.33 -7.19 -6.99
C ALA A 111 4.74 -6.59 -5.70
N LEU A 112 5.35 -5.51 -5.21
CA LEU A 112 4.87 -4.81 -4.04
C LEU A 112 3.70 -3.89 -4.40
N PRO A 113 2.69 -3.74 -3.51
CA PRO A 113 1.56 -2.86 -3.76
C PRO A 113 1.96 -1.38 -3.74
N ASP A 114 2.89 -1.02 -2.85
CA ASP A 114 3.33 0.36 -2.58
C ASP A 114 4.86 0.49 -2.68
N GLY A 115 5.34 1.75 -2.63
CA GLY A 115 6.77 2.06 -2.66
C GLY A 115 7.55 1.76 -1.37
N ASP A 116 6.86 1.50 -0.24
CA ASP A 116 7.51 1.17 1.04
C ASP A 116 7.85 -0.33 1.15
N ALA A 117 8.90 -0.72 0.44
CA ALA A 117 9.34 -2.11 0.40
C ALA A 117 9.83 -2.64 1.75
N LEU A 118 10.54 -1.81 2.52
CA LEU A 118 11.14 -2.23 3.78
C LEU A 118 10.10 -2.34 4.89
N GLY A 119 9.13 -1.41 4.95
CA GLY A 119 7.99 -1.52 5.85
C GLY A 119 7.09 -2.72 5.52
N TRP A 120 6.82 -2.94 4.23
CA TRP A 120 6.08 -4.13 3.79
C TRP A 120 6.81 -5.42 4.17
N LEU A 121 8.12 -5.51 3.94
CA LEU A 121 8.91 -6.68 4.32
C LEU A 121 8.87 -6.92 5.84
N ALA A 122 9.02 -5.87 6.65
CA ALA A 122 8.96 -5.99 8.11
C ALA A 122 7.60 -6.53 8.61
N ALA A 123 6.51 -6.21 7.91
CA ALA A 123 5.17 -6.69 8.24
C ALA A 123 4.95 -8.17 7.85
N HIS A 124 5.61 -8.66 6.79
CA HIS A 124 5.39 -9.99 6.22
C HIS A 124 6.52 -10.99 6.48
N GLU A 125 7.59 -10.58 7.17
CA GLU A 125 8.84 -11.33 7.38
C GLU A 125 8.67 -12.79 7.81
N ARG A 126 7.64 -13.08 8.62
CA ARG A 126 7.33 -14.43 9.12
C ARG A 126 6.93 -15.44 8.03
N GLU A 127 6.55 -14.97 6.84
CA GLU A 127 6.11 -15.83 5.74
C GLU A 127 7.26 -16.61 5.11
N TRP A 128 8.50 -16.18 5.34
CA TRP A 128 9.69 -16.81 4.78
C TRP A 128 10.27 -17.88 5.68
N GLN A 129 10.64 -19.00 5.06
CA GLN A 129 11.32 -20.12 5.72
C GLN A 129 12.63 -19.67 6.35
N ALA A 130 13.06 -20.40 7.38
CA ALA A 130 14.35 -20.14 8.01
C ALA A 130 15.48 -20.30 6.97
N GLY A 131 16.31 -19.26 6.82
CA GLY A 131 17.42 -19.25 5.87
C GLY A 131 17.09 -18.77 4.46
N ALA A 132 15.82 -18.44 4.16
CA ALA A 132 15.46 -17.85 2.88
C ALA A 132 16.24 -16.54 2.63
N ARG A 133 16.74 -16.39 1.41
CA ARG A 133 17.42 -15.17 0.95
C ARG A 133 16.38 -14.24 0.33
N LEU A 134 16.49 -12.95 0.63
CA LEU A 134 15.58 -11.93 0.14
C LEU A 134 16.34 -10.87 -0.64
N LEU A 135 15.83 -10.52 -1.82
CA LEU A 135 16.33 -9.42 -2.63
C LEU A 135 15.24 -8.36 -2.73
N VAL A 136 15.52 -7.12 -2.36
CA VAL A 136 14.63 -5.98 -2.59
C VAL A 136 15.22 -5.15 -3.71
N ALA A 137 14.51 -5.01 -4.82
CA ALA A 137 14.99 -4.35 -6.02
C ALA A 137 14.05 -3.23 -6.47
N GLY A 138 14.60 -2.02 -6.67
CA GLY A 138 13.90 -0.87 -7.21
C GLY A 138 14.24 0.45 -6.53
N ILE A 139 13.37 1.45 -6.64
CA ILE A 139 13.57 2.76 -6.00
C ILE A 139 13.11 2.68 -4.55
N VAL A 140 14.02 2.35 -3.63
CA VAL A 140 13.70 2.18 -2.20
C VAL A 140 14.11 3.43 -1.43
N ALA A 141 13.17 4.03 -0.71
CA ALA A 141 13.42 5.17 0.16
C ALA A 141 14.38 4.80 1.31
N MET A 142 15.31 5.71 1.63
CA MET A 142 16.21 5.56 2.76
C MET A 142 15.40 5.61 4.07
N PRO A 143 15.42 4.54 4.88
CA PRO A 143 14.72 4.54 6.15
C PRO A 143 15.44 5.45 7.15
N ALA A 144 14.67 6.10 8.04
CA ALA A 144 15.22 6.99 9.06
C ALA A 144 16.07 6.25 10.11
N ALA A 145 15.80 4.97 10.34
CA ALA A 145 16.57 4.08 11.18
C ALA A 145 16.99 2.85 10.37
N GLN A 146 18.13 2.25 10.71
CA GLN A 146 18.59 1.02 10.07
C GLN A 146 17.60 -0.12 10.42
N PRO A 147 16.91 -0.71 9.43
CA PRO A 147 15.98 -1.79 9.71
C PRO A 147 16.76 -3.07 10.03
N VAL A 148 16.15 -3.89 10.87
CA VAL A 148 16.73 -5.15 11.33
C VAL A 148 15.75 -6.27 10.96
N PHE A 149 16.24 -7.27 10.24
CA PHE A 149 15.44 -8.39 9.75
C PHE A 149 16.00 -9.72 10.25
N ARG A 150 15.14 -10.72 10.46
CA ARG A 150 15.44 -12.12 10.75
C ARG A 150 16.12 -12.83 9.58
N HIS A 151 15.83 -12.40 8.36
CA HIS A 151 16.39 -12.97 7.14
C HIS A 151 17.51 -12.08 6.60
N ARG A 152 18.38 -12.66 5.77
CA ARG A 152 19.37 -11.89 5.04
C ARG A 152 18.67 -11.17 3.89
N VAL A 153 18.77 -9.84 3.88
CA VAL A 153 18.14 -8.97 2.88
C VAL A 153 19.21 -8.27 2.07
N GLU A 154 19.20 -8.46 0.76
CA GLU A 154 20.02 -7.69 -0.16
C GLU A 154 19.17 -6.58 -0.76
N LEU A 155 19.58 -5.33 -0.52
CA LEU A 155 18.92 -4.16 -1.09
C LEU A 155 19.69 -3.72 -2.35
N ARG A 156 19.00 -3.75 -3.49
CA ARG A 156 19.47 -3.18 -4.76
C ARG A 156 18.59 -2.00 -5.07
N SER A 157 19.09 -0.82 -4.77
CA SER A 157 18.40 0.42 -5.07
C SER A 157 18.76 0.90 -6.47
N ALA A 158 17.75 1.15 -7.29
CA ALA A 158 17.93 1.98 -8.45
C ALA A 158 18.09 3.42 -7.97
N ALA A 159 19.07 4.14 -8.51
CA ALA A 159 19.06 5.59 -8.38
C ALA A 159 17.72 6.07 -8.95
N LEU A 160 17.03 6.98 -8.24
CA LEU A 160 16.02 7.76 -8.94
C LEU A 160 16.74 8.36 -10.16
N PRO A 161 16.20 8.26 -11.38
CA PRO A 161 16.49 9.30 -12.34
C PRO A 161 16.06 10.58 -11.62
N LEU A 162 17.03 11.35 -11.12
CA LEU A 162 16.76 12.66 -10.56
C LEU A 162 15.84 13.32 -11.59
N PRO A 163 14.64 13.82 -11.22
CA PRO A 163 13.77 14.48 -12.18
C PRO A 163 14.40 15.77 -12.74
N PHE A 164 15.67 16.02 -12.46
CA PHE A 164 16.38 17.22 -12.81
C PHE A 164 17.73 16.86 -13.45
N PRO A 165 17.80 16.65 -14.78
CA PRO A 165 18.42 17.75 -15.50
C PRO A 165 17.52 18.93 -15.16
N PHE A 166 17.92 19.84 -14.24
CA PHE A 166 17.24 21.12 -14.22
C PHE A 166 17.37 21.57 -15.66
N PRO A 167 16.30 21.60 -16.47
CA PRO A 167 16.46 22.19 -17.77
C PRO A 167 16.97 23.59 -17.46
N LYS A 168 17.82 24.16 -18.30
CA LYS A 168 18.01 25.62 -18.24
C LYS A 168 16.64 26.22 -18.58
N VAL A 169 15.76 26.29 -17.59
CA VAL A 169 14.44 26.88 -17.67
C VAL A 169 14.69 28.31 -17.25
N GLU A 170 14.65 29.19 -18.24
CA GLU A 170 14.51 30.60 -17.99
C GLU A 170 13.13 30.81 -17.36
N TYR A 171 13.10 31.23 -16.10
CA TYR A 171 11.85 31.54 -15.41
C TYR A 171 11.47 32.98 -15.74
N ARG A 172 10.28 33.17 -16.32
CA ARG A 172 9.76 34.51 -16.63
C ARG A 172 8.98 35.04 -15.44
N ILE A 173 9.47 36.13 -14.85
CA ILE A 173 8.89 36.74 -13.65
C ILE A 173 8.36 38.12 -13.99
N ALA A 174 7.09 38.39 -13.68
CA ALA A 174 6.55 39.75 -13.71
C ALA A 174 6.52 40.32 -12.29
N VAL A 175 7.06 41.52 -12.09
CA VAL A 175 7.04 42.20 -10.78
C VAL A 175 6.15 43.44 -10.84
N VAL A 176 5.02 43.37 -10.16
CA VAL A 176 4.09 44.49 -9.96
C VAL A 176 4.12 44.88 -8.49
N SER A 177 4.94 45.88 -8.15
CA SER A 177 5.20 46.27 -6.76
C SER A 177 5.64 47.74 -6.69
N LYS A 178 5.22 48.45 -5.64
CA LYS A 178 5.81 49.77 -5.28
C LYS A 178 7.29 49.66 -4.88
N ARG A 179 7.75 48.44 -4.54
CA ARG A 179 9.11 48.09 -4.12
C ARG A 179 9.83 47.24 -5.18
N ALA A 180 9.51 47.44 -6.46
CA ALA A 180 10.04 46.63 -7.56
C ALA A 180 11.58 46.50 -7.57
N ALA A 181 12.31 47.55 -7.19
CA ALA A 181 13.77 47.51 -7.13
C ALA A 181 14.31 46.46 -6.14
N ARG A 182 13.64 46.28 -4.99
CA ARG A 182 14.05 45.30 -3.96
C ARG A 182 13.80 43.86 -4.43
N TRP A 183 12.68 43.65 -5.13
CA TRP A 183 12.36 42.36 -5.76
C TRP A 183 13.34 42.02 -6.88
N ARG A 184 13.72 42.98 -7.73
CA ARG A 184 14.74 42.78 -8.77
C ARG A 184 16.11 42.45 -8.18
N ALA A 185 16.52 43.13 -7.11
CA ALA A 185 17.77 42.82 -6.42
C ALA A 185 17.79 41.39 -5.86
N LEU A 186 16.66 40.91 -5.33
CA LEU A 186 16.50 39.52 -4.90
C LEU A 186 16.69 38.55 -6.07
N PHE A 187 15.96 38.72 -7.17
CA PHE A 187 16.10 37.82 -8.32
C PHE A 187 17.46 37.90 -9.01
N ALA A 188 18.13 39.05 -8.96
CA ALA A 188 19.50 39.19 -9.46
C ALA A 188 20.53 38.47 -8.56
N SER A 189 20.24 38.32 -7.26
CA SER A 189 21.09 37.56 -6.33
C SER A 189 20.95 36.04 -6.47
N LEU A 190 19.82 35.58 -7.02
CA LEU A 190 19.60 34.19 -7.37
C LEU A 190 20.15 33.97 -8.78
N ASP A 191 20.88 32.87 -9.01
CA ASP A 191 21.53 32.52 -10.29
C ASP A 191 20.74 33.03 -11.51
N GLY A 192 21.42 33.58 -12.52
CA GLY A 192 20.89 34.33 -13.70
C GLY A 192 19.93 33.60 -14.66
N ARG A 193 19.12 32.69 -14.15
CA ARG A 193 18.04 31.92 -14.77
C ARG A 193 16.68 32.62 -14.66
N TYR A 194 16.61 33.78 -14.02
CA TYR A 194 15.39 34.54 -13.73
C TYR A 194 15.31 35.79 -14.62
N LEU A 195 14.39 35.79 -15.58
CA LEU A 195 14.14 36.94 -16.45
C LEU A 195 13.00 37.77 -15.86
N VAL A 196 13.35 38.89 -15.23
CA VAL A 196 12.38 39.82 -14.68
C VAL A 196 11.89 40.75 -15.79
N THR A 197 10.58 40.74 -16.06
CA THR A 197 9.90 41.63 -17.00
C THR A 197 8.93 42.54 -16.26
N ASP A 198 8.74 43.75 -16.81
CA ASP A 198 7.81 44.74 -16.27
C ASP A 198 6.41 44.62 -16.90
N THR A 199 6.28 43.80 -17.95
CA THR A 199 5.01 43.61 -18.67
C THR A 199 4.38 42.27 -18.30
N ALA A 200 3.16 42.34 -17.77
CA ALA A 200 2.31 41.18 -17.52
C ALA A 200 1.83 40.56 -18.86
N GLY A 201 2.69 39.74 -19.48
CA GLY A 201 2.44 39.07 -20.76
C GLY A 201 2.02 37.60 -20.64
N ALA A 202 1.92 36.91 -21.78
CA ALA A 202 1.64 35.46 -21.83
C ALA A 202 2.87 34.62 -21.44
N ASN A 203 2.63 33.46 -20.80
CA ASN A 203 3.64 32.49 -20.34
C ASN A 203 4.56 32.99 -19.20
N LEU A 204 3.96 33.49 -18.13
CA LEU A 204 4.68 33.80 -16.89
C LEU A 204 4.71 32.59 -15.96
N ASP A 205 5.88 32.27 -15.41
CA ASP A 205 6.02 31.21 -14.41
C ASP A 205 5.71 31.72 -13.01
N LEU A 206 6.09 32.97 -12.71
CA LEU A 206 5.86 33.63 -11.43
C LEU A 206 5.41 35.08 -11.62
N ILE A 207 4.39 35.48 -10.87
CA ILE A 207 3.99 36.89 -10.74
C ILE A 207 4.19 37.33 -9.29
N VAL A 208 4.96 38.39 -9.08
CA VAL A 208 5.03 39.10 -7.81
C VAL A 208 4.01 40.23 -7.84
N TRP A 209 3.00 40.14 -6.99
CA TRP A 209 1.92 41.12 -6.86
C TRP A 209 1.94 41.72 -5.45
N ASP A 210 2.62 42.85 -5.31
CA ASP A 210 2.85 43.55 -4.04
C ASP A 210 2.24 44.95 -4.13
N VAL A 211 0.96 44.98 -4.47
CA VAL A 211 0.10 46.16 -4.52
C VAL A 211 -1.33 45.76 -4.07
N PRO A 212 -2.09 46.65 -3.42
CA PRO A 212 -3.44 46.34 -2.91
C PRO A 212 -4.49 46.25 -4.02
N GLU A 213 -4.21 46.74 -5.23
CA GLU A 213 -5.14 46.70 -6.35
C GLU A 213 -5.36 45.27 -6.85
N ALA A 214 -6.59 44.95 -7.24
CA ALA A 214 -6.91 43.62 -7.75
C ALA A 214 -6.24 43.36 -9.12
N PRO A 215 -5.67 42.17 -9.35
CA PRO A 215 -5.03 41.85 -10.62
C PRO A 215 -6.03 41.69 -11.78
N PRO A 216 -5.64 42.04 -13.03
CA PRO A 216 -6.47 41.85 -14.22
C PRO A 216 -6.95 40.41 -14.37
N LEU A 217 -8.23 40.19 -14.72
CA LEU A 217 -8.88 38.86 -14.74
C LEU A 217 -8.22 37.85 -15.69
N ASN A 218 -7.58 38.33 -16.76
CA ASN A 218 -6.90 37.52 -17.77
C ASN A 218 -5.46 37.14 -17.39
N LEU A 219 -4.92 37.71 -16.32
CA LEU A 219 -3.56 37.45 -15.92
C LEU A 219 -3.46 36.08 -15.22
N ARG A 220 -2.57 35.22 -15.74
CA ARG A 220 -2.35 33.85 -15.27
C ARG A 220 -0.85 33.58 -15.16
N ALA A 221 -0.46 32.84 -14.13
CA ALA A 221 0.89 32.29 -13.95
C ALA A 221 0.81 31.02 -13.12
N LYS A 222 1.82 30.15 -13.20
CA LYS A 222 1.85 28.93 -12.38
C LYS A 222 1.89 29.28 -10.88
N LEU A 223 2.69 30.30 -10.54
CA LEU A 223 2.92 30.75 -9.17
C LEU A 223 2.65 32.25 -9.03
N TRP A 224 2.13 32.63 -7.88
CA TRP A 224 1.92 34.03 -7.49
C TRP A 224 2.51 34.27 -6.11
N TRP A 225 3.34 35.30 -5.98
CA TRP A 225 3.79 35.84 -4.71
C TRP A 225 3.03 37.13 -4.42
N VAL A 226 2.08 37.05 -3.51
CA VAL A 226 1.20 38.13 -3.10
C VAL A 226 1.76 38.84 -1.86
N GLY A 227 2.15 40.10 -2.00
CA GLY A 227 2.60 40.94 -0.89
C GLY A 227 1.46 41.47 -0.03
N ASP A 228 0.30 41.75 -0.64
CA ASP A 228 -0.90 42.19 0.07
C ASP A 228 -2.06 41.20 -0.16
N ALA A 229 -2.37 40.44 0.89
CA ALA A 229 -3.42 39.42 0.84
C ALA A 229 -4.83 40.02 0.63
N SER A 230 -5.04 41.32 0.85
CA SER A 230 -6.34 41.96 0.63
C SER A 230 -6.75 41.99 -0.86
N ALA A 231 -5.77 41.95 -1.77
CA ALA A 231 -6.02 41.89 -3.21
C ALA A 231 -6.59 40.53 -3.67
N PHE A 232 -6.55 39.50 -2.81
CA PHE A 232 -6.93 38.12 -3.14
C PHE A 232 -7.82 37.52 -2.04
N PRO A 233 -9.15 37.46 -2.24
CA PRO A 233 -10.06 36.91 -1.25
C PRO A 233 -9.76 35.44 -0.91
N GLU A 234 -9.18 34.67 -1.85
CA GLU A 234 -8.81 33.27 -1.68
C GLU A 234 -7.75 33.04 -0.59
N LEU A 235 -6.94 34.06 -0.27
CA LEU A 235 -5.90 33.99 0.75
C LEU A 235 -6.40 34.31 2.16
N ARG A 236 -7.64 34.80 2.31
CA ARG A 236 -8.20 35.23 3.61
C ARG A 236 -8.25 34.08 4.62
N ASP A 237 -8.68 32.91 4.17
CA ASP A 237 -8.87 31.71 5.00
C ASP A 237 -7.86 30.59 4.65
N ALA A 238 -6.82 30.94 3.89
CA ALA A 238 -5.78 30.00 3.49
C ALA A 238 -5.01 29.43 4.70
N PRO A 239 -4.69 28.12 4.71
CA PRO A 239 -3.88 27.50 5.76
C PRO A 239 -2.52 28.18 5.85
N SER A 240 -2.04 28.36 7.09
CA SER A 240 -0.73 28.95 7.38
C SER A 240 0.22 27.88 7.89
N SER A 241 1.41 27.79 7.30
CA SER A 241 2.48 26.89 7.71
C SER A 241 3.80 27.64 7.69
N VAL A 242 4.50 27.67 8.82
CA VAL A 242 5.84 28.29 8.96
C VAL A 242 5.87 29.75 8.45
N GLY A 243 4.83 30.54 8.77
CA GLY A 243 4.77 31.96 8.38
C GLY A 243 4.44 32.23 6.90
N MET A 244 4.07 31.20 6.13
CA MET A 244 3.52 31.32 4.78
C MET A 244 2.11 30.80 4.71
N ARG A 245 1.27 31.46 3.92
CA ARG A 245 -0.06 30.96 3.54
C ARG A 245 -0.10 30.69 2.05
N TYR A 246 -0.86 29.69 1.64
CA TYR A 246 -1.05 29.39 0.23
C TYR A 246 -2.47 28.94 -0.08
N ALA A 247 -2.94 29.25 -1.28
CA ALA A 247 -4.23 28.81 -1.81
C ALA A 247 -4.11 28.53 -3.31
N ASP A 248 -4.81 27.51 -3.79
CA ASP A 248 -4.94 27.26 -5.23
C ASP A 248 -6.13 28.05 -5.77
N SER A 249 -5.90 28.80 -6.85
CA SER A 249 -6.93 29.61 -7.52
C SER A 249 -6.98 29.31 -9.02
N ALA A 250 -8.02 29.79 -9.71
CA ALA A 250 -8.07 29.71 -11.17
C ALA A 250 -6.91 30.45 -11.86
N ARG A 251 -6.20 31.36 -11.17
CA ARG A 251 -5.06 32.14 -11.70
C ARG A 251 -3.72 31.43 -11.55
N GLY A 252 -3.66 30.39 -10.72
CA GLY A 252 -2.44 29.73 -10.26
C GLY A 252 -2.42 29.54 -8.76
N ARG A 253 -1.31 28.99 -8.25
CA ARG A 253 -1.10 28.84 -6.80
C ARG A 253 -0.60 30.16 -6.21
N LEU A 254 -1.41 30.71 -5.31
CA LEU A 254 -1.14 31.94 -4.58
C LEU A 254 -0.35 31.62 -3.31
N TRP A 255 0.68 32.40 -3.05
CA TRP A 255 1.46 32.37 -1.82
C TRP A 255 1.45 33.77 -1.21
N THR A 256 1.47 33.87 0.12
CA THR A 256 1.63 35.14 0.87
C THR A 256 2.47 34.91 2.12
N SER A 257 3.30 35.88 2.47
CA SER A 257 4.04 35.90 3.73
C SER A 257 4.18 37.34 4.23
N SER A 258 4.08 37.54 5.55
CA SER A 258 4.37 38.83 6.19
C SER A 258 5.84 39.22 6.10
N ALA A 259 6.73 38.27 5.80
CA ALA A 259 8.16 38.50 5.59
C ALA A 259 8.49 39.01 4.18
N TRP A 260 7.48 39.28 3.34
CA TRP A 260 7.69 39.81 1.99
C TRP A 260 7.63 41.34 1.90
N PRO A 261 8.48 41.93 1.03
CA PRO A 261 9.75 41.42 0.52
C PRO A 261 10.76 41.26 1.67
N PRO A 262 11.67 40.30 1.57
CA PRO A 262 12.66 40.03 2.61
C PRO A 262 13.57 41.25 2.86
N ALA A 263 14.00 41.40 4.12
CA ALA A 263 14.79 42.52 4.57
C ALA A 263 16.23 42.48 4.03
N ASP A 264 16.83 41.29 4.07
CA ASP A 264 18.22 41.02 3.72
C ASP A 264 18.35 39.66 2.98
N ALA A 265 19.58 39.30 2.62
CA ALA A 265 19.87 38.07 1.88
C ALA A 265 19.56 36.80 2.68
N ASP A 266 19.79 36.79 3.99
CA ASP A 266 19.54 35.64 4.86
C ASP A 266 18.04 35.38 5.04
N ALA A 267 17.26 36.46 5.20
CA ALA A 267 15.80 36.40 5.20
C ALA A 267 15.26 35.92 3.85
N ALA A 268 15.83 36.38 2.73
CA ALA A 268 15.46 35.93 1.40
C ALA A 268 15.72 34.43 1.21
N ARG A 269 16.89 33.95 1.65
CA ARG A 269 17.26 32.53 1.60
C ARG A 269 16.34 31.67 2.45
N THR A 270 16.12 32.06 3.71
CA THR A 270 15.24 31.32 4.64
C THR A 270 13.82 31.22 4.10
N LEU A 271 13.33 32.32 3.53
CA LEU A 271 12.03 32.37 2.90
C LEU A 271 11.97 31.44 1.69
N PHE A 272 12.96 31.48 0.80
CA PHE A 272 13.02 30.61 -0.37
C PHE A 272 13.08 29.12 0.01
N GLU A 273 13.89 28.75 1.00
CA GLU A 273 13.97 27.38 1.51
C GLU A 273 12.63 26.92 2.11
N THR A 274 11.95 27.79 2.87
CA THR A 274 10.63 27.51 3.43
C THR A 274 9.60 27.30 2.32
N TRP A 275 9.59 28.17 1.31
CA TRP A 275 8.72 28.03 0.15
C TRP A 275 9.00 26.72 -0.61
N GLN A 276 10.27 26.37 -0.87
CA GLN A 276 10.62 25.12 -1.55
C GLN A 276 10.14 23.88 -0.80
N ARG A 277 10.29 23.84 0.52
CA ARG A 277 9.82 22.72 1.36
C ARG A 277 8.29 22.57 1.35
N LEU A 278 7.56 23.67 1.22
CA LEU A 278 6.10 23.66 1.16
C LEU A 278 5.58 23.39 -0.25
N HIS A 279 6.31 23.84 -1.28
CA HIS A 279 5.89 23.71 -2.67
C HIS A 279 6.18 22.32 -3.24
N TYR A 280 7.35 21.75 -2.93
CA TYR A 280 7.75 20.42 -3.40
C TYR A 280 7.53 19.40 -2.29
N ALA A 281 6.85 18.29 -2.62
CA ALA A 281 6.80 17.15 -1.72
C ALA A 281 8.25 16.69 -1.40
N PRO A 282 8.54 16.30 -0.14
CA PRO A 282 9.85 15.75 0.20
C PRO A 282 10.16 14.57 -0.71
N VAL A 283 11.19 14.70 -1.55
CA VAL A 283 11.67 13.59 -2.37
C VAL A 283 12.48 12.69 -1.46
N ALA A 284 11.99 11.46 -1.23
CA ALA A 284 12.71 10.49 -0.43
C ALA A 284 14.06 10.18 -1.09
N TYR A 285 15.14 10.34 -0.34
CA TYR A 285 16.47 9.97 -0.81
C TYR A 285 16.54 8.45 -0.99
N PRO A 286 17.02 7.92 -2.14
CA PRO A 286 17.13 6.47 -2.31
C PRO A 286 18.17 5.91 -1.35
N ALA A 287 17.84 4.81 -0.66
CA ALA A 287 18.81 4.12 0.18
C ALA A 287 19.97 3.58 -0.68
N PRO A 288 21.21 3.52 -0.19
CA PRO A 288 22.31 2.89 -0.92
C PRO A 288 22.08 1.38 -1.06
N SER A 289 22.63 0.80 -2.12
CA SER A 289 22.63 -0.66 -2.28
C SER A 289 23.52 -1.29 -1.20
N GLN A 290 22.96 -2.21 -0.41
CA GLN A 290 23.66 -2.80 0.72
C GLN A 290 23.08 -4.17 1.10
N ALA A 291 23.90 -5.00 1.72
CA ALA A 291 23.46 -6.26 2.30
C ALA A 291 23.21 -6.08 3.80
N MET A 292 22.03 -6.47 4.26
CA MET A 292 21.65 -6.51 5.66
C MET A 292 21.79 -7.93 6.20
N ALA A 293 22.55 -8.06 7.28
CA ALA A 293 22.74 -9.34 7.95
C ALA A 293 21.45 -9.80 8.66
N ALA A 294 21.22 -11.11 8.67
CA ALA A 294 20.15 -11.73 9.42
C ALA A 294 20.37 -11.54 10.93
N THR A 295 19.33 -11.12 11.64
CA THR A 295 19.27 -11.00 13.10
C THR A 295 18.14 -11.90 13.61
N PRO A 296 18.44 -13.16 14.01
CA PRO A 296 17.41 -14.15 14.37
C PRO A 296 16.48 -13.72 15.51
N THR A 297 16.95 -12.81 16.36
CA THR A 297 16.21 -12.27 17.52
C THR A 297 15.34 -11.07 17.19
N ALA A 298 15.34 -10.57 15.94
CA ALA A 298 14.50 -9.46 15.53
C ALA A 298 13.02 -9.76 15.80
N ARG A 299 12.26 -8.77 16.28
CA ARG A 299 10.81 -8.91 16.46
C ARG A 299 10.13 -8.67 15.13
N SER A 300 9.45 -9.70 14.61
CA SER A 300 8.53 -9.53 13.49
C SER A 300 7.24 -8.89 14.00
N ALA A 301 6.63 -8.02 13.19
CA ALA A 301 5.34 -7.43 13.50
C ALA A 301 4.24 -8.51 13.64
N PRO A 302 3.19 -8.28 14.45
CA PRO A 302 2.03 -9.15 14.48
C PRO A 302 1.27 -9.00 13.14
N GLY A 303 1.60 -9.84 12.17
CA GLY A 303 0.97 -9.74 10.86
C GLY A 303 -0.47 -10.27 10.85
N THR A 304 -1.25 -9.80 9.89
CA THR A 304 -2.40 -10.52 9.33
C THR A 304 -1.90 -11.48 8.24
N GLY A 305 -2.44 -12.70 8.16
CA GLY A 305 -2.00 -13.65 7.14
C GLY A 305 -2.29 -13.11 5.73
N VAL A 306 -1.39 -13.28 4.76
CA VAL A 306 -1.54 -12.75 3.39
C VAL A 306 -2.71 -13.39 2.65
N LEU A 307 -2.99 -14.65 2.91
CA LEU A 307 -4.10 -15.36 2.27
C LEU A 307 -5.42 -15.14 3.01
N ARG A 308 -5.42 -14.40 4.13
CA ARG A 308 -6.59 -14.23 4.99
C ARG A 308 -7.83 -13.82 4.21
N ASP A 309 -7.74 -12.77 3.40
CA ASP A 309 -8.90 -12.25 2.69
C ASP A 309 -9.41 -13.23 1.64
N GLN A 310 -8.51 -13.86 0.89
CA GLN A 310 -8.85 -14.88 -0.10
C GLN A 310 -9.49 -16.12 0.54
N LEU A 311 -8.94 -16.57 1.67
CA LEU A 311 -9.45 -17.71 2.43
C LEU A 311 -10.79 -17.41 3.08
N LEU A 312 -11.03 -16.18 3.55
CA LEU A 312 -12.33 -15.75 4.06
C LEU A 312 -13.40 -15.74 2.95
N ILE A 313 -13.06 -15.24 1.76
CA ILE A 313 -13.95 -15.30 0.59
C ILE A 313 -14.25 -16.75 0.20
N ALA A 314 -13.22 -17.60 0.12
CA ALA A 314 -13.38 -19.03 -0.19
C ALA A 314 -14.26 -19.73 0.86
N LEU A 315 -14.07 -19.43 2.15
CA LEU A 315 -14.86 -20.00 3.23
C LEU A 315 -16.34 -19.57 3.13
N ALA A 316 -16.61 -18.30 2.83
CA ALA A 316 -17.96 -17.80 2.61
C ALA A 316 -18.65 -18.49 1.42
N ALA A 317 -17.94 -18.62 0.28
CA ALA A 317 -18.45 -19.28 -0.92
C ALA A 317 -18.74 -20.78 -0.68
N LEU A 318 -17.82 -21.50 -0.04
CA LEU A 318 -18.00 -22.91 0.31
C LEU A 318 -19.15 -23.11 1.32
N PHE A 319 -19.33 -22.17 2.25
CA PHE A 319 -20.44 -22.23 3.20
C PHE A 319 -21.79 -22.03 2.52
N ALA A 320 -21.88 -21.09 1.57
CA ALA A 320 -23.08 -20.92 0.75
C ALA A 320 -23.40 -22.17 -0.08
N LEU A 321 -22.39 -22.78 -0.71
CA LEU A 321 -22.53 -24.03 -1.46
C LEU A 321 -23.00 -25.18 -0.56
N GLU A 322 -22.43 -25.33 0.64
CA GLU A 322 -22.88 -26.33 1.61
C GLU A 322 -24.37 -26.15 1.92
N ARG A 323 -24.82 -24.90 2.14
CA ARG A 323 -26.22 -24.59 2.45
C ARG A 323 -27.16 -24.89 1.30
N MET A 324 -26.78 -24.54 0.07
CA MET A 324 -27.58 -24.83 -1.13
C MET A 324 -27.72 -26.34 -1.35
N MET A 325 -26.62 -27.09 -1.29
CA MET A 325 -26.65 -28.55 -1.46
C MET A 325 -27.38 -29.25 -0.32
N ALA A 326 -27.22 -28.79 0.92
CA ALA A 326 -27.94 -29.34 2.06
C ALA A 326 -29.44 -29.05 2.00
N HIS A 327 -29.86 -27.95 1.37
CA HIS A 327 -31.27 -27.66 1.10
C HIS A 327 -31.81 -28.52 -0.05
N ALA A 328 -31.04 -28.65 -1.14
CA ALA A 328 -31.40 -29.50 -2.27
C ALA A 328 -31.48 -30.99 -1.88
N SER A 329 -30.63 -31.48 -0.98
CA SER A 329 -30.69 -32.87 -0.51
C SER A 329 -31.83 -33.18 0.46
N ARG A 330 -32.55 -32.15 0.94
CA ARG A 330 -33.76 -32.31 1.78
C ARG A 330 -35.06 -32.30 0.99
N ARG A 331 -35.06 -31.80 -0.25
CA ARG A 331 -36.19 -31.91 -1.18
C ARG A 331 -36.14 -33.26 -1.88
#